data_AF-A0A351ZXW2-F1
#
_entry.id   AF-A0A351ZXW2-F1
#
_cell.length_a   1.000
_cell.length_b   1.000
_cell.length_c   1.000
_cell.angle_alpha   90.00
_cell.angle_beta   90.00
_cell.angle_gamma   90.00
#
_symmetry.space_group_name_H-M   'P 1'
#
loop_
_entity.id
_entity.type
_entity.pdbx_description
1 polymer ?
#
loop_
_entity_poly.entity_id
_entity_poly.type
_entity_poly.pdbx_seq_one_letter_code
_entity_poly.pdbx_strand_id
1 'polypeptide(L)'
;MAVIVSVAFTRLLPHWPNFTPVMAVALCGGLLYSDRRSYVVPLMAMILSDIAMGFAFGIEYALHSTQLYVYACVAATAFLGRSMSSMKTTAAVGLGGLASGIGFFLITNAAVWLHGSMYPHTIDGLLACYGAGLAFYRDSGNFLLNGVVSTWLFASVI
;
A
#
# COMPACT_ATOMS: atom_id res chain seq x y z
N MET A 1 7.62 -11.21 13.04
CA MET A 1 6.66 -12.31 12.83
C MET A 1 5.23 -11.89 13.16
N ALA A 2 4.94 -11.41 14.38
CA ALA A 2 3.59 -10.93 14.73
C ALA A 2 3.02 -9.90 13.72
N VAL A 3 3.81 -8.88 13.35
CA VAL A 3 3.40 -7.86 12.36
C VAL A 3 3.06 -8.44 10.98
N ILE A 4 3.86 -9.40 10.50
CA ILE A 4 3.65 -10.07 9.20
C ILE A 4 2.33 -10.85 9.22
N VAL A 5 2.10 -11.58 10.31
CA VAL A 5 0.88 -12.37 10.53
C VAL A 5 -0.34 -11.44 10.61
N SER A 6 -0.28 -10.36 11.38
CA SER A 6 -1.37 -9.38 11.47
C SER A 6 -1.72 -8.75 10.12
N VAL A 7 -0.71 -8.39 9.31
CA VAL A 7 -0.93 -7.87 7.95
C VAL A 7 -1.66 -8.90 7.09
N ALA A 8 -1.19 -10.15 7.08
CA ALA A 8 -1.82 -11.21 6.31
C ALA A 8 -3.28 -11.46 6.75
N PHE A 9 -3.54 -11.53 8.06
CA PHE A 9 -4.89 -11.69 8.59
C PHE A 9 -5.82 -10.54 8.18
N THR A 10 -5.37 -9.29 8.30
CA THR A 10 -6.20 -8.14 7.91
C THR A 10 -6.58 -8.17 6.44
N ARG A 11 -5.73 -8.72 5.55
CA ARG A 11 -5.98 -8.83 4.11
C ARG A 11 -6.88 -10.01 3.72
N LEU A 12 -7.01 -11.01 4.60
CA LEU A 12 -7.90 -12.15 4.40
C LEU A 12 -9.33 -11.88 4.89
N LEU A 13 -9.49 -10.93 5.82
CA LEU A 13 -10.80 -10.52 6.31
C LEU A 13 -11.48 -9.58 5.30
N PRO A 14 -12.82 -9.55 5.26
CA PRO A 14 -13.53 -8.53 4.50
C PRO A 14 -13.14 -7.13 4.98
N HIS A 15 -12.48 -6.36 4.12
CA HIS A 15 -12.04 -5.00 4.39
C HIS A 15 -12.29 -4.13 3.16
N TRP A 16 -12.31 -2.81 3.34
CA TRP A 16 -12.44 -1.89 2.21
C TRP A 16 -11.20 -1.94 1.30
N PRO A 17 -11.34 -1.71 -0.02
CA PRO A 17 -10.20 -1.70 -0.92
C PRO A 17 -9.12 -0.74 -0.43
N ASN A 18 -7.87 -1.19 -0.45
CA ASN A 18 -6.68 -0.45 0.01
C ASN A 18 -6.68 -0.05 1.50
N PHE A 19 -7.62 -0.54 2.31
CA PHE A 19 -7.64 -0.30 3.76
C PHE A 19 -6.87 -1.40 4.50
N THR A 20 -5.54 -1.32 4.50
CA THR A 20 -4.67 -2.38 5.06
C THR A 20 -3.47 -1.79 5.82
N PRO A 21 -2.88 -2.52 6.79
CA PRO A 21 -1.72 -2.04 7.55
C PRO A 21 -0.40 -2.07 6.78
N VAL A 22 -0.37 -2.50 5.51
CA VAL A 22 0.89 -2.72 4.76
C VAL A 22 1.75 -1.46 4.70
N MET A 23 1.17 -0.32 4.29
CA MET A 23 1.92 0.94 4.15
C MET A 23 2.34 1.50 5.51
N ALA A 24 1.53 1.31 6.56
CA ALA A 24 1.91 1.67 7.93
C ALA A 24 3.13 0.87 8.41
N VAL A 25 3.12 -0.45 8.19
CA VAL A 25 4.24 -1.32 8.53
C VAL A 25 5.49 -0.96 7.74
N ALA A 26 5.35 -0.60 6.46
CA ALA A 26 6.48 -0.12 5.68
C ALA A 26 7.05 1.19 6.23
N LEU A 27 6.19 2.19 6.48
CA LEU A 27 6.59 3.50 6.97
C LEU A 27 7.25 3.40 8.35
N CYS A 28 6.58 2.75 9.31
CA CYS A 28 7.12 2.54 10.66
C CYS A 28 8.34 1.62 10.66
N GLY A 29 8.39 0.62 9.77
CA GLY A 29 9.59 -0.20 9.57
C GLY A 29 10.80 0.64 9.16
N GLY A 30 10.60 1.63 8.28
CA GLY A 30 11.60 2.64 7.93
C GLY A 30 12.01 3.53 9.10
N LEU A 31 11.05 3.98 9.91
CA LEU A 31 11.30 4.84 11.07
C LEU A 31 12.04 4.13 12.21
N LEU A 32 11.72 2.85 12.46
CA LEU A 32 12.20 2.09 13.61
C LEU A 32 13.51 1.33 13.36
N TYR A 33 13.75 0.87 12.11
CA TYR A 33 14.92 0.06 11.80
C TYR A 33 15.92 0.81 10.92
N SER A 34 17.18 0.83 11.34
CA SER A 34 18.30 1.42 10.60
C SER A 34 19.05 0.42 9.71
N ASP A 35 18.68 -0.86 9.72
CA ASP A 35 19.33 -1.92 8.94
C ASP A 35 18.43 -2.43 7.80
N ARG A 36 18.73 -3.61 7.24
CA ARG A 36 17.98 -4.21 6.14
C ARG A 36 16.55 -4.59 6.52
N ARG A 37 16.24 -4.74 7.81
CA ARG A 37 14.90 -5.09 8.31
C ARG A 37 13.84 -4.05 7.94
N SER A 38 14.22 -2.78 7.77
CA SER A 38 13.31 -1.72 7.35
C SER A 38 12.59 -2.04 6.04
N TYR A 39 13.25 -2.78 5.14
CA TYR A 39 12.71 -3.18 3.85
C TYR A 39 12.24 -4.64 3.86
N VAL A 40 13.02 -5.53 4.46
CA VAL A 40 12.74 -6.97 4.44
C VAL A 40 11.44 -7.29 5.16
N VAL A 41 11.18 -6.69 6.32
CA VAL A 41 9.96 -6.97 7.09
C VAL A 41 8.68 -6.62 6.32
N PRO A 42 8.50 -5.39 5.80
CA PRO A 42 7.29 -5.05 5.06
C PRO A 42 7.17 -5.79 3.72
N LEU A 43 8.27 -6.02 3.00
CA LEU A 43 8.24 -6.77 1.73
C LEU A 43 7.86 -8.24 1.95
N MET A 44 8.44 -8.88 2.97
CA MET A 44 8.08 -10.26 3.32
C MET A 44 6.64 -10.36 3.83
N ALA A 45 6.16 -9.36 4.57
CA ALA A 45 4.73 -9.29 4.94
C ALA A 45 3.84 -9.26 3.70
N MET A 46 4.20 -8.47 2.70
CA MET A 46 3.46 -8.36 1.45
C MET A 46 3.46 -9.67 0.66
N ILE A 47 4.64 -10.25 0.42
CA ILE A 47 4.79 -11.49 -0.35
C ILE A 47 4.03 -12.65 0.31
N LEU A 48 4.18 -12.83 1.62
CA LEU A 48 3.52 -13.91 2.33
C LEU A 48 1.99 -13.73 2.37
N SER A 49 1.51 -12.49 2.45
CA SER A 49 0.07 -12.21 2.40
C SER A 49 -0.52 -12.38 1.01
N ASP A 50 0.21 -12.02 -0.06
CA ASP A 50 -0.19 -12.30 -1.44
C ASP A 50 -0.29 -13.82 -1.68
N ILE A 51 0.70 -14.60 -1.24
CA ILE A 51 0.66 -16.07 -1.33
C ILE A 51 -0.55 -16.63 -0.57
N ALA A 52 -0.82 -16.15 0.64
CA ALA A 52 -1.97 -16.58 1.43
C ALA A 52 -3.30 -16.26 0.74
N MET A 53 -3.45 -15.06 0.17
CA MET A 53 -4.61 -14.71 -0.66
C MET A 53 -4.69 -15.58 -1.92
N GLY A 54 -3.56 -15.93 -2.53
CA GLY A 54 -3.48 -16.84 -3.66
C GLY A 54 -4.06 -18.21 -3.35
N PHE A 55 -3.72 -18.77 -2.19
CA PHE A 55 -4.28 -20.04 -1.71
C PHE A 55 -5.76 -19.93 -1.34
N ALA A 56 -6.20 -18.80 -0.77
CA ALA A 56 -7.57 -18.62 -0.28
C ALA A 56 -8.58 -18.25 -1.38
N PHE A 57 -8.18 -17.41 -2.33
CA PHE A 57 -9.06 -16.76 -3.31
C PHE A 57 -8.67 -17.01 -4.78
N GLY A 58 -7.49 -17.59 -5.04
CA GLY A 58 -7.01 -17.96 -6.38
C GLY A 58 -5.70 -17.28 -6.78
N ILE A 59 -4.94 -17.91 -7.68
CA ILE A 59 -3.56 -17.50 -8.03
C ILE A 59 -3.43 -16.06 -8.53
N GLU A 60 -4.49 -15.50 -9.14
CA GLU A 60 -4.54 -14.13 -9.64
C GLU A 60 -4.39 -13.09 -8.52
N TYR A 61 -4.81 -13.42 -7.29
CA TYR A 61 -4.59 -12.57 -6.12
C TYR A 61 -3.13 -12.56 -5.65
N ALA A 62 -2.36 -13.60 -5.99
CA ALA A 62 -0.95 -13.73 -5.63
C ALA A 62 0.01 -13.30 -6.75
N LEU A 63 -0.44 -13.35 -8.01
CA LEU A 63 0.36 -13.08 -9.20
C LEU A 63 -0.46 -12.26 -10.21
N HIS A 64 -0.18 -10.96 -10.30
CA HIS A 64 -0.79 -10.05 -11.28
C HIS A 64 0.22 -9.07 -11.91
N SER A 65 -0.13 -8.50 -13.06
CA SER A 65 0.77 -7.68 -13.90
C SER A 65 1.28 -6.40 -13.22
N THR A 66 0.54 -5.88 -12.23
CA THR A 66 0.89 -4.65 -11.50
C THR A 66 1.57 -4.90 -10.16
N GLN A 67 1.83 -6.16 -9.80
CA GLN A 67 2.34 -6.55 -8.47
C GLN A 67 3.73 -5.99 -8.16
N LEU A 68 4.61 -5.91 -9.17
CA LEU A 68 5.93 -5.33 -9.00
C LEU A 68 5.87 -3.85 -8.59
N TYR A 69 4.87 -3.11 -9.08
CA TYR A 69 4.64 -1.71 -8.71
C TYR A 69 4.21 -1.59 -7.25
N VAL A 70 3.37 -2.51 -6.79
CA VAL A 70 2.95 -2.58 -5.38
C VAL A 70 4.17 -2.83 -4.48
N TYR A 71 5.06 -3.76 -4.84
CA TYR A 71 6.29 -4.03 -4.08
C TYR A 71 7.26 -2.85 -4.10
N ALA A 72 7.38 -2.17 -5.25
CA ALA A 72 8.16 -0.95 -5.36
C ALA A 72 7.61 0.16 -4.45
N CYS A 73 6.28 0.32 -4.37
CA CYS A 73 5.67 1.27 -3.45
C CYS A 73 5.93 0.89 -1.98
N VAL A 74 5.84 -0.39 -1.60
CA VAL A 74 6.18 -0.84 -0.24
C VAL A 74 7.63 -0.49 0.10
N ALA A 75 8.58 -0.77 -0.80
CA ALA A 75 9.99 -0.45 -0.60
C ALA A 75 10.23 1.08 -0.54
N ALA A 76 9.57 1.85 -1.41
CA ALA A 76 9.64 3.30 -1.43
C ALA A 76 9.08 3.92 -0.14
N THR A 77 7.98 3.38 0.39
CA THR A 77 7.40 3.82 1.67
C THR A 77 8.33 3.52 2.85
N ALA A 78 9.01 2.37 2.84
CA ALA A 78 10.04 2.06 3.83
C ALA A 78 11.25 3.00 3.74
N PHE A 79 11.69 3.32 2.52
CA PHE A 79 12.74 4.32 2.30
C PHE A 79 12.32 5.70 2.81
N LEU A 80 11.08 6.11 2.50
CA LEU A 80 10.51 7.37 2.96
C LEU A 80 10.52 7.45 4.49
N GLY A 81 10.02 6.42 5.18
CA GLY A 81 10.07 6.35 6.65
C GLY A 81 11.49 6.50 7.19
N ARG A 82 12.46 5.80 6.58
CA ARG A 82 13.87 5.90 6.97
C ARG A 82 14.46 7.30 6.74
N SER A 83 14.12 7.94 5.63
CA SER A 83 14.56 9.32 5.34
C SER A 83 14.01 10.35 6.35
N MET A 84 12.90 10.00 7.01
CA MET A 84 12.21 10.84 8.00
C MET A 84 12.51 10.44 9.44
N SER A 85 13.45 9.52 9.70
CA SER A 85 13.73 8.99 11.03
C SER A 85 14.29 10.03 12.01
N SER A 86 14.76 11.18 11.52
CA SER A 86 15.20 12.31 12.34
C SER A 86 14.06 13.26 12.74
N MET A 87 12.87 13.11 12.16
CA MET A 87 11.70 13.92 12.51
C MET A 87 11.03 13.39 13.78
N LYS A 88 10.16 14.21 14.39
CA LYS A 88 9.23 13.73 15.42
C LYS A 88 8.33 12.65 14.82
N THR A 89 8.14 11.54 15.53
CA THR A 89 7.34 10.40 15.05
C THR A 89 5.96 10.81 14.54
N THR A 90 5.26 11.69 15.25
CA THR A 90 3.93 12.18 14.83
C THR A 90 3.97 12.94 13.51
N ALA A 91 4.98 13.77 13.28
CA ALA A 91 5.18 14.47 12.02
C ALA A 91 5.57 13.51 10.89
N ALA A 92 6.45 12.54 11.19
CA ALA A 92 6.86 11.53 10.24
C ALA A 92 5.71 10.63 9.79
N VAL A 93 4.85 10.20 10.72
CA VAL A 93 3.65 9.40 10.43
C VAL A 93 2.63 10.23 9.65
N GLY A 94 2.37 11.48 10.05
CA GLY A 94 1.42 12.35 9.35
C GLY A 94 1.84 12.62 7.91
N LEU A 95 3.03 13.18 7.71
CA LEU A 95 3.54 13.54 6.39
C LEU A 95 3.88 12.31 5.54
N GLY A 96 4.52 11.30 6.14
CA GLY A 96 4.91 10.07 5.47
C GLY A 96 3.70 9.23 5.07
N GLY A 97 2.66 9.17 5.91
CA GLY A 97 1.41 8.50 5.58
C GLY A 97 0.67 9.17 4.42
N LEU A 98 0.63 10.51 4.40
CA LEU A 98 0.04 11.25 3.29
C LEU A 98 0.83 11.02 1.99
N ALA A 99 2.15 11.20 2.05
CA ALA A 99 3.03 11.08 0.88
C ALA A 99 3.04 9.65 0.32
N SER A 100 3.11 8.63 1.19
CA SER A 100 3.03 7.23 0.76
C SER A 100 1.66 6.87 0.19
N GLY A 101 0.55 7.35 0.78
CA GLY A 101 -0.79 7.12 0.23
C GLY A 101 -1.00 7.76 -1.14
N ILE A 102 -0.58 9.01 -1.33
CA ILE A 102 -0.63 9.69 -2.63
C ILE A 102 0.28 9.00 -3.64
N GLY A 103 1.52 8.69 -3.25
CA GLY A 103 2.49 8.01 -4.12
C GLY A 103 2.00 6.63 -4.55
N PHE A 104 1.48 5.84 -3.61
CA PHE A 104 0.88 4.53 -3.89
C PHE A 104 -0.29 4.66 -4.86
N PHE A 105 -1.21 5.59 -4.60
CA PHE A 105 -2.35 5.84 -5.48
C PHE A 105 -1.92 6.15 -6.92
N LEU A 106 -1.00 7.10 -7.09
CA LEU A 106 -0.52 7.51 -8.42
C LEU A 106 0.17 6.36 -9.15
N ILE A 107 1.13 5.70 -8.49
CA ILE A 107 1.94 4.65 -9.12
C ILE A 107 1.09 3.42 -9.48
N THR A 108 0.22 2.97 -8.56
CA THR A 108 -0.56 1.75 -8.80
C THR A 108 -1.67 1.96 -9.84
N ASN A 109 -2.34 3.11 -9.84
CA ASN A 109 -3.35 3.41 -10.87
C ASN A 109 -2.68 3.64 -12.24
N ALA A 110 -1.52 4.30 -12.30
CA ALA A 110 -0.75 4.38 -13.54
C ALA A 110 -0.33 3.00 -14.05
N ALA A 111 0.06 2.09 -13.16
CA ALA A 111 0.39 0.72 -13.52
C ALA A 111 -0.83 -0.05 -14.06
N VAL A 112 -2.00 0.12 -13.46
CA VAL A 112 -3.27 -0.45 -13.95
C VAL A 112 -3.62 0.08 -15.33
N TRP A 113 -3.48 1.38 -15.56
CA TRP A 113 -3.68 1.98 -16.87
C TRP A 113 -2.68 1.43 -17.91
N LEU A 114 -1.40 1.34 -17.55
CA LEU A 114 -0.33 0.93 -18.45
C LEU A 114 -0.41 -0.55 -18.86
N HIS A 115 -0.79 -1.45 -17.94
CA HIS A 115 -0.80 -2.89 -18.18
C HIS A 115 -2.20 -3.48 -18.40
N GLY A 116 -3.24 -2.70 -18.13
CA GLY A 116 -4.62 -3.09 -18.32
C GLY A 116 -5.18 -2.68 -19.68
N SER A 117 -6.37 -3.18 -19.97
CA SER A 117 -7.13 -2.84 -21.18
C SER A 117 -8.44 -2.09 -20.86
N MET A 118 -8.68 -1.74 -19.60
CA MET A 118 -9.92 -1.08 -19.16
C MET A 118 -10.03 0.37 -19.66
N TYR A 119 -8.90 1.05 -19.86
CA TYR A 119 -8.83 2.44 -20.26
C TYR A 119 -7.92 2.58 -21.49
N PRO A 120 -8.24 3.47 -22.45
CA PRO A 120 -7.34 3.77 -23.56
C PRO A 120 -5.98 4.25 -23.07
N HIS A 121 -4.90 3.88 -23.77
CA HIS A 121 -3.54 4.33 -23.48
C HIS A 121 -3.30 5.77 -23.98
N THR A 122 -4.14 6.70 -23.50
CA THR A 122 -4.06 8.15 -23.72
C THR A 122 -4.07 8.88 -22.39
N ILE A 123 -3.76 10.18 -22.40
CA ILE A 123 -3.83 11.03 -21.20
C ILE A 123 -5.24 11.02 -20.61
N ASP A 124 -6.27 11.09 -21.44
CA ASP A 124 -7.67 11.03 -20.98
C ASP A 124 -8.01 9.70 -20.31
N GLY A 125 -7.50 8.58 -20.85
CA GLY A 125 -7.66 7.27 -20.22
C GLY A 125 -6.94 7.17 -18.87
N LEU A 126 -5.76 7.78 -18.73
CA LEU A 126 -5.05 7.85 -17.46
C LEU A 126 -5.82 8.69 -16.43
N LEU A 127 -6.34 9.86 -16.84
CA LEU A 127 -7.17 10.70 -15.99
C LEU A 127 -8.48 10.00 -15.58
N ALA A 128 -9.10 9.24 -16.49
CA ALA A 128 -10.26 8.42 -16.19
C ALA A 128 -9.93 7.31 -15.16
N CYS A 129 -8.76 6.66 -15.28
CA CYS A 129 -8.29 5.67 -14.31
C CYS A 129 -8.09 6.29 -12.91
N TYR A 130 -7.46 7.46 -12.83
CA TYR A 130 -7.34 8.18 -11.55
C TYR A 130 -8.71 8.64 -11.00
N GLY A 131 -9.59 9.14 -11.86
CA GLY A 131 -10.95 9.53 -11.48
C GLY A 131 -11.73 8.36 -10.87
N ALA A 132 -11.60 7.16 -11.45
CA ALA A 132 -12.21 5.95 -10.91
C ALA A 132 -11.67 5.58 -9.52
N GLY A 133 -10.36 5.71 -9.31
CA GLY A 133 -9.76 5.47 -7.99
C GLY A 133 -10.14 6.51 -6.91
N LEU A 134 -10.50 7.73 -7.32
CA LEU A 134 -11.00 8.78 -6.42
C LEU A 134 -12.51 8.70 -6.16
N ALA A 135 -13.25 7.94 -6.96
CA ALA A 135 -14.69 7.81 -6.81
C ALA A 135 -15.05 7.19 -5.45
N PHE A 136 -16.08 7.75 -4.80
CA PHE A 136 -16.57 7.25 -3.53
C PHE A 136 -17.57 6.12 -3.76
N TYR A 137 -17.21 4.91 -3.35
CA TYR A 137 -18.10 3.75 -3.35
C TYR A 137 -19.03 3.83 -2.13
N ARG A 138 -20.33 3.67 -2.37
CA ARG A 138 -21.42 3.81 -1.37
C ARG A 138 -21.13 3.08 -0.05
N ASP A 139 -20.48 1.93 -0.13
CA ASP A 139 -20.19 1.05 1.01
C ASP A 139 -18.69 0.79 1.24
N SER A 140 -17.79 1.48 0.52
CA SER A 140 -16.34 1.17 0.56
C SER A 140 -15.40 2.38 0.48
N GLY A 141 -15.92 3.61 0.50
CA GLY A 141 -15.09 4.83 0.51
C GLY A 141 -14.39 5.08 -0.82
N ASN A 142 -13.27 5.79 -0.84
CA ASN A 142 -12.44 5.92 -2.04
C ASN A 142 -11.03 5.32 -1.82
N PHE A 143 -10.39 4.88 -2.89
CA PHE A 143 -9.16 4.09 -2.82
C PHE A 143 -7.98 4.85 -2.20
N LEU A 144 -7.84 6.15 -2.50
CA LEU A 144 -6.79 7.01 -1.96
C LEU A 144 -6.96 7.25 -0.45
N LEU A 145 -8.15 7.70 -0.03
CA LEU A 145 -8.45 7.98 1.37
C LEU A 145 -8.36 6.72 2.21
N ASN A 146 -8.83 5.57 1.70
CA ASN A 146 -8.67 4.30 2.40
C ASN A 146 -7.19 4.00 2.69
N GLY A 147 -6.32 4.22 1.71
CA GLY A 147 -4.87 4.05 1.87
C GLY A 147 -4.26 5.02 2.88
N VAL A 148 -4.58 6.32 2.78
CA VAL A 148 -4.05 7.36 3.69
C VAL A 148 -4.54 7.13 5.12
N VAL A 149 -5.85 6.96 5.30
CA VAL A 149 -6.49 6.79 6.62
C VAL A 149 -6.03 5.50 7.29
N SER A 150 -5.98 4.38 6.55
CA SER A 150 -5.46 3.13 7.11
C SER A 150 -3.99 3.27 7.52
N THR A 151 -3.17 3.93 6.71
CA THR A 151 -1.76 4.15 7.04
C THR A 151 -1.62 4.93 8.35
N TRP A 152 -2.34 6.03 8.52
CA TRP A 152 -2.31 6.81 9.76
C TRP A 152 -2.84 6.02 10.96
N LEU A 153 -3.98 5.36 10.80
CA LEU A 153 -4.63 4.58 11.85
C LEU A 153 -3.69 3.48 12.37
N PHE A 154 -3.16 2.65 11.48
CA PHE A 154 -2.28 1.55 11.88
C PHE A 154 -0.91 2.04 12.35
N ALA A 155 -0.37 3.10 11.76
CA ALA A 155 0.91 3.67 12.20
C ALA A 155 0.82 4.30 13.60
N SER A 156 -0.35 4.80 14.02
CA SER A 156 -0.56 5.35 15.36
C SER A 156 -0.51 4.31 16.49
N VAL A 157 -0.63 3.02 16.15
CA VAL A 157 -0.64 1.89 17.09
C VAL A 157 0.68 1.10 17.06
N ILE A 158 1.60 1.45 16.16
CA ILE A 158 2.96 0.88 16.05
C ILE A 158 3.95 1.78 16.80
#